data_AF-A0A2T0PUA8-F1
#
_entry.id   AF-A0A2T0PUA8-F1
#
_cell.length_a   1.000
_cell.length_b   1.000
_cell.length_c   1.000
_cell.angle_alpha   90.00
_cell.angle_beta   90.00
_cell.angle_gamma   90.00
#
_symmetry.space_group_name_H-M   'P 1'
#
loop_
_entity.id
_entity.type
_entity.pdbx_description
1 polymer ?
#
loop_
_entity_poly.entity_id
_entity_poly.type
_entity_poly.pdbx_seq_one_letter_code
_entity_poly.pdbx_strand_id
1 'polypeptide(L)'
;MAAAATTMPNRARLRAMALAERARVRDTLAGLAPGEWSTPTLCAGWTVRELAGHLAANVRDGLGGLLAGMARTGFDHDAHNRRRAAAWAARPVGELLAALDTDRLMPVFRLAPGLLLYDTLVHHQDLRRPLGRAAEIPEAHLRAVLGRLTSGRAGARLRGLRLAATDLDWAFGEGSSQVSGPAEALMMALAGRPAARAELSGGDALPGG
;
A
#
# COMPACT_ATOMS: atom_id res chain seq x y z
N MET A 1 -24.04 16.82 8.53
CA MET A 1 -24.11 15.40 8.95
C MET A 1 -22.75 15.01 9.51
N ALA A 2 -22.71 14.59 10.78
CA ALA A 2 -21.50 14.11 11.42
C ALA A 2 -21.04 12.83 10.71
N ALA A 3 -19.78 12.78 10.29
CA ALA A 3 -19.19 11.58 9.70
C ALA A 3 -19.30 10.44 10.73
N ALA A 4 -19.90 9.31 10.33
CA ALA A 4 -19.88 8.11 11.16
C ALA A 4 -18.41 7.77 11.46
N ALA A 5 -18.03 7.83 12.73
CA ALA A 5 -16.74 7.34 13.18
C ALA A 5 -16.63 5.88 12.74
N THR A 6 -15.93 5.65 11.62
CA THR A 6 -15.76 4.32 11.07
C THR A 6 -14.94 3.55 12.09
N THR A 7 -15.62 2.68 12.84
CA THR A 7 -14.95 1.84 13.83
C THR A 7 -13.93 1.00 13.08
N MET A 8 -12.65 1.17 13.41
CA MET A 8 -11.57 0.43 12.76
C MET A 8 -11.84 -1.08 12.88
N PRO A 9 -11.74 -1.84 11.78
CA PRO A 9 -11.94 -3.28 11.84
C PRO A 9 -11.00 -3.95 12.86
N ASN A 10 -11.47 -5.00 13.52
CA ASN A 10 -10.63 -5.77 14.44
C ASN A 10 -9.45 -6.45 13.69
N ARG A 11 -8.45 -6.93 14.44
CA ARG A 11 -7.23 -7.52 13.87
C ARG A 11 -7.49 -8.71 12.96
N ALA A 12 -8.47 -9.56 13.28
CA ALA A 12 -8.81 -10.72 12.46
C ALA A 12 -9.37 -10.30 11.10
N ARG A 13 -10.27 -9.32 11.08
CA ARG A 13 -10.83 -8.75 9.85
C ARG A 13 -9.78 -8.05 9.00
N LEU A 14 -8.90 -7.23 9.61
CA LEU A 14 -7.77 -6.60 8.91
C LEU A 14 -6.84 -7.64 8.29
N ARG A 15 -6.57 -8.75 8.98
CA ARG A 15 -5.76 -9.84 8.44
C ARG A 15 -6.43 -10.48 7.23
N ALA A 16 -7.72 -10.79 7.31
CA ALA A 16 -8.46 -11.37 6.20
C ALA A 16 -8.44 -10.45 4.97
N MET A 17 -8.67 -9.15 5.16
CA MET A 17 -8.60 -8.15 4.08
C MET A 17 -7.19 -8.07 3.46
N ALA A 18 -6.15 -8.09 4.29
CA ALA A 18 -4.77 -8.05 3.80
C ALA A 18 -4.40 -9.28 2.96
N LEU A 19 -4.84 -10.48 3.38
CA LEU A 19 -4.63 -11.71 2.62
C LEU A 19 -5.43 -11.73 1.32
N ALA A 20 -6.67 -11.21 1.34
CA ALA A 20 -7.47 -11.06 0.13
C ALA A 20 -6.81 -10.10 -0.87
N GLU A 21 -6.28 -8.95 -0.40
CA GLU A 21 -5.57 -8.01 -1.27
C GLU A 21 -4.26 -8.61 -1.83
N ARG A 22 -3.56 -9.41 -1.04
CA ARG A 22 -2.37 -10.15 -1.50
C ARG A 22 -2.72 -11.13 -2.62
N ALA A 23 -3.83 -11.85 -2.50
CA ALA A 23 -4.30 -12.75 -3.56
C ALA A 23 -4.62 -11.96 -4.84
N ARG A 24 -5.25 -10.78 -4.72
CA ARG A 24 -5.51 -9.90 -5.88
C ARG A 24 -4.21 -9.43 -6.55
N VAL A 25 -3.18 -9.09 -5.79
CA VAL A 25 -1.85 -8.77 -6.34
C VAL A 25 -1.27 -9.97 -7.09
N ARG A 26 -1.33 -11.16 -6.50
CA ARG A 26 -0.86 -12.40 -7.14
C ARG A 26 -1.55 -12.61 -8.48
N ASP A 27 -2.87 -12.42 -8.54
CA ASP A 27 -3.66 -12.60 -9.77
C ASP A 27 -3.27 -11.59 -10.85
N THR A 28 -3.07 -10.31 -10.46
CA THR A 28 -2.55 -9.29 -11.38
C THR A 28 -1.18 -9.69 -11.92
N LEU A 29 -0.25 -10.13 -11.07
CA LEU A 29 1.10 -10.53 -11.46
C LEU A 29 1.12 -11.80 -12.35
N ALA A 30 0.24 -12.77 -12.07
CA ALA A 30 0.12 -13.99 -12.86
C ALA A 30 -0.38 -13.73 -14.29
N GLY A 31 -1.13 -12.64 -14.49
CA GLY A 31 -1.64 -12.21 -15.80
C GLY A 31 -0.73 -11.27 -16.58
N LEU A 32 0.53 -11.07 -16.15
CA LEU A 32 1.48 -10.20 -16.84
C LEU A 32 2.21 -10.92 -17.97
N ALA A 33 2.33 -10.24 -19.10
CA ALA A 33 3.23 -10.62 -20.16
C ALA A 33 4.70 -10.45 -19.71
N PRO A 34 5.66 -11.20 -20.29
CA PRO A 34 7.07 -11.12 -19.90
C PRO A 34 7.66 -9.71 -19.92
N GLY A 35 7.27 -8.87 -20.89
CA GLY A 35 7.76 -7.49 -21.00
C GLY A 35 7.23 -6.54 -19.92
N GLU A 36 6.04 -6.80 -19.37
CA GLU A 36 5.43 -5.96 -18.32
C GLU A 36 6.17 -6.04 -16.99
N TRP A 37 6.94 -7.10 -16.75
CA TRP A 37 7.76 -7.25 -15.53
C TRP A 37 8.86 -6.19 -15.41
N SER A 38 9.30 -5.63 -16.53
CA SER A 38 10.30 -4.56 -16.58
C SER A 38 9.71 -3.15 -16.56
N THR A 39 8.38 -3.02 -16.53
CA THR A 39 7.71 -1.71 -16.46
C THR A 39 8.08 -0.99 -15.16
N PRO A 40 8.50 0.29 -15.21
CA PRO A 40 8.71 1.10 -14.00
C PRO A 40 7.42 1.25 -13.19
N THR A 41 7.54 1.12 -11.87
CA THR A 41 6.44 1.35 -10.92
C THR A 41 6.42 2.80 -10.44
N LEU A 42 5.41 3.17 -9.66
CA LEU A 42 5.42 4.45 -8.93
C LEU A 42 6.44 4.47 -7.77
N CYS A 43 7.02 3.32 -7.40
CA CYS A 43 8.18 3.26 -6.51
C CYS A 43 9.44 3.60 -7.32
N ALA A 44 10.02 4.78 -7.06
CA ALA A 44 11.18 5.26 -7.79
C ALA A 44 12.34 4.24 -7.82
N GLY A 45 12.83 3.93 -9.01
CA GLY A 45 13.91 2.97 -9.24
C GLY A 45 13.50 1.50 -9.17
N TRP A 46 12.20 1.18 -9.14
CA TRP A 46 11.69 -0.17 -9.07
C TRP A 46 10.82 -0.49 -10.28
N THR A 47 11.10 -1.60 -10.94
CA THR A 47 10.21 -2.25 -11.90
C THR A 47 9.16 -3.09 -11.17
N VAL A 48 8.15 -3.56 -11.92
CA VAL A 48 7.16 -4.51 -11.41
C VAL A 48 7.84 -5.73 -10.78
N ARG A 49 8.97 -6.19 -11.33
CA ARG A 49 9.74 -7.32 -10.80
C ARG A 49 10.37 -7.04 -9.44
N GLU A 50 10.96 -5.87 -9.22
CA GLU A 50 11.46 -5.49 -7.89
C GLU A 50 10.31 -5.36 -6.88
N LEU A 51 9.20 -4.75 -7.28
CA LEU A 51 8.06 -4.56 -6.37
C LEU A 51 7.40 -5.90 -5.98
N ALA A 52 7.23 -6.81 -6.93
CA ALA A 52 6.81 -8.18 -6.65
C ALA A 52 7.81 -8.89 -5.71
N GLY A 53 9.11 -8.67 -5.90
CA GLY A 53 10.16 -9.18 -5.02
C GLY A 53 10.02 -8.70 -3.57
N HIS A 54 9.69 -7.43 -3.35
CA HIS A 54 9.41 -6.90 -2.02
C HIS A 54 8.19 -7.52 -1.36
N LEU A 55 7.08 -7.63 -2.09
CA LEU A 55 5.87 -8.25 -1.57
C LEU A 55 6.08 -9.74 -1.27
N ALA A 56 6.87 -10.45 -2.08
CA ALA A 56 7.30 -11.82 -1.81
C ALA A 56 8.23 -11.92 -0.60
N ALA A 57 9.09 -10.93 -0.35
CA ALA A 57 9.94 -10.90 0.84
C ALA A 57 9.12 -10.77 2.15
N ASN A 58 7.95 -10.12 2.09
CA ASN A 58 7.06 -9.87 3.22
C ASN A 58 6.41 -11.15 3.82
N VAL A 59 6.69 -12.35 3.29
CA VAL A 59 6.18 -13.64 3.81
C VAL A 59 7.21 -14.50 4.55
N ARG A 60 8.52 -14.27 4.38
CA ARG A 60 9.55 -15.24 4.84
C ARG A 60 10.48 -14.75 5.94
N ASP A 61 10.65 -13.45 6.16
CA ASP A 61 11.60 -13.00 7.17
C ASP A 61 11.06 -13.22 8.60
N GLY A 62 11.61 -14.23 9.28
CA GLY A 62 11.55 -14.28 10.73
C GLY A 62 12.21 -13.05 11.35
N LEU A 63 11.91 -12.76 12.63
CA LEU A 63 12.43 -11.57 13.32
C LEU A 63 13.97 -11.47 13.25
N GLY A 64 14.67 -12.59 13.34
CA GLY A 64 16.14 -12.64 13.21
C GLY A 64 16.66 -12.30 11.81
N GLY A 65 15.96 -12.73 10.75
CA GLY A 65 16.30 -12.38 9.37
C GLY A 65 16.12 -10.89 9.08
N LEU A 66 15.04 -10.31 9.62
CA LEU A 66 14.78 -8.87 9.55
C LEU A 66 15.86 -8.06 10.27
N LEU A 67 16.18 -8.40 11.53
CA LEU A 67 17.20 -7.69 12.33
C LEU A 67 18.60 -7.82 11.71
N ALA A 68 19.00 -9.02 11.30
CA ALA A 68 20.28 -9.22 10.62
C ALA A 68 20.33 -8.50 9.27
N GLY A 69 19.21 -8.38 8.57
CA GLY A 69 19.10 -7.59 7.34
C GLY A 69 19.32 -6.11 7.58
N MET A 70 18.61 -5.51 8.54
CA MET A 70 18.76 -4.10 8.90
C MET A 70 20.16 -3.77 9.42
N ALA A 71 20.77 -4.65 10.20
CA ALA A 71 22.16 -4.46 10.67
C ALA A 71 23.16 -4.39 9.51
N ARG A 72 22.96 -5.19 8.45
CA ARG A 72 23.82 -5.18 7.25
C ARG A 72 23.69 -3.91 6.40
N THR A 73 22.66 -3.09 6.61
CA THR A 73 22.47 -1.83 5.90
C THR A 73 22.66 -0.62 6.80
N GLY A 74 23.23 -0.79 8.00
CA GLY A 74 23.39 0.31 8.95
C GLY A 74 22.05 0.91 9.38
N PHE A 75 20.99 0.11 9.41
CA PHE A 75 19.61 0.53 9.69
C PHE A 75 19.01 1.49 8.65
N ASP A 76 19.60 1.62 7.47
CA ASP A 76 18.93 2.21 6.31
C ASP A 76 17.82 1.23 5.82
N HIS A 77 16.58 1.62 6.08
CA HIS A 77 15.39 0.85 5.70
C HIS A 77 15.22 0.73 4.18
N ASP A 78 15.56 1.78 3.43
CA ASP A 78 15.40 1.80 1.98
C ASP A 78 16.46 0.92 1.33
N ALA A 79 17.71 1.00 1.80
CA ALA A 79 18.77 0.08 1.35
C ALA A 79 18.44 -1.38 1.68
N HIS A 80 17.88 -1.65 2.87
CA HIS A 80 17.44 -2.99 3.25
C HIS A 80 16.32 -3.50 2.34
N ASN A 81 15.30 -2.66 2.09
CA ASN A 81 14.21 -3.00 1.20
C ASN A 81 14.67 -3.24 -0.24
N ARG A 82 15.52 -2.36 -0.80
CA ARG A 82 16.11 -2.54 -2.14
C ARG A 82 16.88 -3.86 -2.24
N ARG A 83 17.73 -4.16 -1.26
CA ARG A 83 18.50 -5.42 -1.24
C ARG A 83 17.59 -6.64 -1.22
N ARG A 84 16.57 -6.65 -0.35
CA ARG A 84 15.62 -7.77 -0.26
C ARG A 84 14.80 -7.92 -1.53
N ALA A 85 14.30 -6.82 -2.08
CA ALA A 85 13.55 -6.79 -3.31
C ALA A 85 14.36 -7.35 -4.48
N ALA A 86 15.61 -6.90 -4.66
CA ALA A 86 16.51 -7.40 -5.70
C ALA A 86 16.80 -8.91 -5.54
N ALA A 87 17.05 -9.38 -4.32
CA ALA A 87 17.32 -10.79 -4.05
C ALA A 87 16.12 -11.70 -4.40
N TRP A 88 14.90 -11.23 -4.18
CA TRP A 88 13.69 -11.94 -4.59
C TRP A 88 13.41 -11.77 -6.08
N ALA A 89 13.59 -10.58 -6.64
CA ALA A 89 13.40 -10.30 -8.06
C ALA A 89 14.24 -11.22 -8.94
N ALA A 90 15.46 -11.59 -8.51
CA ALA A 90 16.32 -12.52 -9.23
C ALA A 90 15.76 -13.96 -9.35
N ARG A 91 14.74 -14.33 -8.55
CA ARG A 91 14.12 -15.66 -8.59
C ARG A 91 13.18 -15.83 -9.79
N PRO A 92 12.81 -17.08 -10.13
CA PRO A 92 11.75 -17.36 -11.10
C PRO A 92 10.42 -16.74 -10.69
N VAL A 93 9.63 -16.29 -11.68
CA VAL A 93 8.29 -15.71 -11.45
C VAL A 93 7.39 -16.64 -10.64
N GLY A 94 7.45 -17.96 -10.91
CA GLY A 94 6.68 -18.95 -10.14
C GLY A 94 6.98 -18.93 -8.63
N GLU A 95 8.22 -18.65 -8.23
CA GLU A 95 8.57 -18.51 -6.81
C GLU A 95 8.01 -17.23 -6.20
N LEU A 96 7.97 -16.13 -6.97
CA LEU A 96 7.35 -14.87 -6.54
C LEU A 96 5.85 -15.07 -6.29
N LEU A 97 5.16 -15.71 -7.23
CA LEU A 97 3.72 -15.98 -7.13
C LEU A 97 3.41 -16.94 -5.97
N ALA A 98 4.19 -18.01 -5.81
CA ALA A 98 4.04 -18.95 -4.70
C ALA A 98 4.29 -18.29 -3.34
N ALA A 99 5.17 -17.30 -3.26
CA ALA A 99 5.39 -16.54 -2.04
C ALA A 99 4.20 -15.65 -1.66
N LEU A 100 3.36 -15.25 -2.62
CA LEU A 100 2.11 -14.52 -2.37
C LEU A 100 0.93 -15.44 -2.05
N ASP A 101 1.02 -16.71 -2.43
CA ASP A 101 -0.01 -17.72 -2.21
C ASP A 101 0.12 -18.42 -0.84
N THR A 102 0.10 -17.61 0.23
CA THR A 102 0.23 -18.11 1.59
C THR A 102 -0.39 -17.16 2.62
N ASP A 103 -0.88 -17.73 3.72
CA ASP A 103 -1.36 -17.01 4.90
C ASP A 103 -0.22 -16.62 5.88
N ARG A 104 1.02 -17.01 5.56
CA ARG A 104 2.22 -16.71 6.34
C ARG A 104 2.53 -15.22 6.30
N LEU A 105 2.79 -14.67 7.48
CA LEU A 105 3.09 -13.25 7.70
C LEU A 105 4.35 -13.11 8.56
N MET A 106 5.17 -12.13 8.23
CA MET A 106 6.24 -11.67 9.13
C MET A 106 5.67 -11.25 10.50
N PRO A 107 6.46 -11.35 11.59
CA PRO A 107 6.00 -11.02 12.95
C PRO A 107 5.33 -9.64 13.06
N VAL A 108 5.89 -8.62 12.42
CA VAL A 108 5.34 -7.25 12.42
C VAL A 108 3.91 -7.20 11.83
N PHE A 109 3.65 -7.93 10.75
CA PHE A 109 2.34 -7.98 10.11
C PHE A 109 1.33 -8.84 10.88
N ARG A 110 1.78 -9.80 11.69
CA ARG A 110 0.90 -10.50 12.64
C ARG A 110 0.44 -9.59 13.78
N LEU A 111 1.34 -8.72 14.26
CA LEU A 111 1.05 -7.75 15.31
C LEU A 111 0.21 -6.57 14.80
N ALA A 112 0.46 -6.12 13.58
CA ALA A 112 -0.20 -4.98 12.94
C ALA A 112 -0.72 -5.33 11.53
N PRO A 113 -1.80 -6.13 11.40
CA PRO A 113 -2.33 -6.54 10.10
C PRO A 113 -2.82 -5.37 9.24
N GLY A 114 -3.26 -4.26 9.85
CA GLY A 114 -3.59 -3.04 9.10
C GLY A 114 -2.40 -2.39 8.39
N LEU A 115 -1.15 -2.64 8.85
CA LEU A 115 0.05 -2.22 8.13
C LEU A 115 0.24 -3.06 6.87
N LEU A 116 0.00 -4.37 6.94
CA LEU A 116 0.08 -5.24 5.77
C LEU A 116 -0.98 -4.88 4.72
N LEU A 117 -2.22 -4.62 5.15
CA LEU A 117 -3.28 -4.18 4.24
C LEU A 117 -2.88 -2.89 3.53
N TYR A 118 -2.39 -1.88 4.27
CA TYR A 118 -1.89 -0.63 3.70
C TYR A 118 -0.77 -0.86 2.68
N ASP A 119 0.27 -1.60 3.08
CA ASP A 119 1.44 -1.92 2.27
C ASP A 119 1.05 -2.62 0.96
N THR A 120 0.26 -3.69 1.06
CA THR A 120 -0.15 -4.49 -0.10
C THR A 120 -1.09 -3.69 -1.02
N LEU A 121 -2.04 -2.94 -0.45
CA LEU A 121 -3.01 -2.18 -1.25
C LEU A 121 -2.34 -1.03 -2.01
N VAL A 122 -1.43 -0.27 -1.37
CA VAL A 122 -0.68 0.81 -2.05
C VAL A 122 0.28 0.22 -3.08
N HIS A 123 0.99 -0.86 -2.79
CA HIS A 123 1.91 -1.45 -3.76
C HIS A 123 1.19 -2.15 -4.94
N HIS A 124 -0.04 -2.61 -4.76
CA HIS A 124 -0.86 -3.02 -5.88
C HIS A 124 -1.11 -1.83 -6.83
N GLN A 125 -1.34 -0.63 -6.29
CA GLN A 125 -1.49 0.60 -7.08
C GLN A 125 -0.21 0.99 -7.81
N ASP A 126 0.92 0.89 -7.12
CA ASP A 126 2.22 1.28 -7.63
C ASP A 126 2.61 0.49 -8.89
N LEU A 127 2.15 -0.76 -9.05
CA LEU A 127 2.33 -1.53 -10.30
C LEU A 127 1.20 -1.35 -11.30
N ARG A 128 -0.07 -1.36 -10.87
CA ARG A 128 -1.19 -1.45 -11.82
C ARG A 128 -1.46 -0.14 -12.56
N ARG A 129 -1.18 1.01 -11.93
CA ARG A 129 -1.33 2.34 -12.55
C ARG A 129 -0.37 2.52 -13.74
N PRO A 130 0.95 2.30 -13.61
CA PRO A 130 1.87 2.32 -14.77
C PRO A 130 1.56 1.27 -15.84
N LEU A 131 0.97 0.13 -15.46
CA LEU A 131 0.53 -0.90 -16.40
C LEU A 131 -0.80 -0.58 -17.09
N GLY A 132 -1.48 0.53 -16.73
CA GLY A 132 -2.81 0.86 -17.26
C GLY A 132 -3.90 -0.14 -16.86
N ARG A 133 -3.72 -0.88 -15.76
CA ARG A 133 -4.65 -1.91 -15.29
C ARG A 133 -5.57 -1.34 -14.22
N ALA A 134 -6.83 -1.13 -14.58
CA ALA A 134 -7.89 -0.80 -13.64
C ALA A 134 -8.27 -2.03 -12.81
N ALA A 135 -8.60 -1.83 -11.54
CA ALA A 135 -9.27 -2.85 -10.73
C ALA A 135 -10.11 -2.17 -9.65
N GLU A 136 -11.30 -2.71 -9.40
CA GLU A 136 -12.16 -2.26 -8.31
C GLU A 136 -11.55 -2.67 -6.98
N ILE A 137 -11.33 -1.72 -6.07
CA ILE A 137 -10.88 -2.00 -4.71
C ILE A 137 -12.10 -2.18 -3.83
N PRO A 138 -12.20 -3.27 -3.04
CA PRO A 138 -13.29 -3.41 -2.09
C PRO A 138 -13.38 -2.19 -1.16
N GLU A 139 -14.56 -1.57 -1.05
CA GLU A 139 -14.76 -0.35 -0.25
C GLU A 139 -14.24 -0.51 1.19
N ALA A 140 -14.42 -1.68 1.79
CA ALA A 140 -13.94 -1.98 3.13
C ALA A 140 -12.41 -1.83 3.24
N HIS A 141 -11.66 -2.21 2.20
CA HIS A 141 -10.21 -2.07 2.15
C HIS A 141 -9.82 -0.59 2.11
N LEU A 142 -10.46 0.19 1.24
CA LEU A 142 -10.28 1.64 1.15
C LEU A 142 -10.58 2.32 2.48
N ARG A 143 -11.75 2.07 3.09
CA ARG A 143 -12.15 2.65 4.39
C ARG A 143 -11.13 2.33 5.49
N ALA A 144 -10.64 1.09 5.58
CA ALA A 144 -9.67 0.69 6.59
C ALA A 144 -8.31 1.37 6.39
N VAL A 145 -7.85 1.49 5.15
CA VAL A 145 -6.56 2.14 4.86
C VAL A 145 -6.65 3.66 5.02
N LEU A 146 -7.73 4.29 4.53
CA LEU A 146 -8.00 5.71 4.76
C LEU A 146 -8.09 6.02 6.25
N GLY A 147 -8.85 5.22 7.01
CA GLY A 147 -8.94 5.36 8.47
C GLY A 147 -7.57 5.28 9.18
N ARG A 148 -6.67 4.41 8.70
CA ARG A 148 -5.29 4.37 9.18
C ARG A 148 -4.52 5.64 8.83
N LEU A 149 -4.58 6.08 7.58
CA LEU A 149 -3.86 7.25 7.05
C LEU A 149 -4.35 8.57 7.66
N THR A 150 -5.55 8.59 8.22
CA THR A 150 -6.11 9.76 8.91
C THR A 150 -6.14 9.62 10.43
N SER A 151 -5.40 8.65 11.01
CA SER A 151 -5.35 8.43 12.46
C SER A 151 -4.01 8.84 13.08
N GLY A 152 -4.02 9.11 14.39
CA GLY A 152 -2.83 9.39 15.17
C GLY A 152 -1.96 10.51 14.59
N ARG A 153 -0.64 10.25 14.47
CA ARG A 153 0.32 11.20 13.89
C ARG A 153 0.03 11.54 12.42
N ALA A 154 -0.50 10.60 11.64
CA ALA A 154 -0.83 10.84 10.24
C ALA A 154 -2.03 11.81 10.15
N GLY A 155 -3.10 11.57 10.91
CA GLY A 155 -4.23 12.48 11.01
C GLY A 155 -3.85 13.88 11.53
N ALA A 156 -2.91 13.96 12.48
CA ALA A 156 -2.43 15.25 13.00
C ALA A 156 -1.74 16.13 11.94
N ARG A 157 -1.17 15.54 10.88
CA ARG A 157 -0.58 16.27 9.75
C ARG A 157 -1.62 16.85 8.79
N LEU A 158 -2.88 16.42 8.93
CA LEU A 158 -4.00 16.81 8.07
C LEU A 158 -4.91 17.86 8.73
N ARG A 159 -4.46 18.47 9.83
CA ARG A 159 -5.20 19.56 10.50
C ARG A 159 -5.42 20.72 9.53
N GLY A 160 -6.61 21.31 9.56
CA GLY A 160 -6.99 22.39 8.64
C GLY A 160 -7.53 21.91 7.28
N LEU A 161 -7.54 20.59 7.04
CA LEU A 161 -8.13 20.01 5.84
C LEU A 161 -9.53 19.42 6.09
N ARG A 162 -10.34 19.42 5.04
CA ARG A 162 -11.53 18.59 4.87
C ARG A 162 -11.31 17.68 3.67
N LEU A 163 -11.20 16.37 3.92
CA LEU A 163 -11.08 15.35 2.88
C LEU A 163 -12.46 14.72 2.64
N ALA A 164 -12.83 14.49 1.38
CA ALA A 164 -14.07 13.81 1.02
C ALA A 164 -13.87 12.92 -0.22
N ALA A 165 -14.22 11.64 -0.10
CA ALA A 165 -14.26 10.76 -1.25
C ALA A 165 -15.52 11.04 -2.09
N THR A 166 -15.42 10.97 -3.42
CA THR A 166 -16.54 11.21 -4.34
C THR A 166 -17.31 9.95 -4.70
N ASP A 167 -16.68 8.79 -4.52
CA ASP A 167 -17.14 7.45 -4.90
C ASP A 167 -17.34 6.54 -3.69
N LEU A 168 -17.16 7.08 -2.48
CA LEU A 168 -17.27 6.36 -1.22
C LEU A 168 -17.87 7.33 -0.19
N ASP A 169 -18.88 6.88 0.56
CA ASP A 169 -19.39 7.63 1.72
C ASP A 169 -18.31 7.63 2.83
N TRP A 170 -17.38 8.56 2.70
CA TRP A 170 -16.23 8.75 3.57
C TRP A 170 -15.76 10.20 3.52
N ALA A 171 -15.53 10.77 4.70
CA ALA A 171 -14.92 12.08 4.86
C ALA A 171 -14.06 12.13 6.13
N PHE A 172 -13.11 13.05 6.15
CA PHE A 172 -12.24 13.29 7.30
C PHE A 172 -11.98 14.79 7.51
N GLY A 173 -11.95 15.21 8.77
CA GLY A 173 -11.65 16.59 9.16
C GLY A 173 -12.80 17.56 8.92
N GLU A 174 -12.65 18.77 9.43
CA GLU A 174 -13.62 19.88 9.34
C GLU A 174 -12.92 21.20 8.97
N GLY A 175 -11.73 21.11 8.37
CA GLY A 175 -10.93 22.28 8.02
C GLY A 175 -11.48 23.08 6.83
N SER A 176 -10.96 24.30 6.66
CA SER A 176 -11.36 25.22 5.60
C SER A 176 -10.85 24.84 4.22
N SER A 177 -9.70 24.16 4.14
CA SER A 177 -9.13 23.71 2.87
C SER A 177 -9.75 22.38 2.46
N GLN A 178 -10.46 22.36 1.33
CA GLN A 178 -11.14 21.17 0.85
C GLN A 178 -10.29 20.39 -0.13
N VAL A 179 -10.22 19.07 0.05
CA VAL A 179 -9.64 18.12 -0.90
C VAL A 179 -10.63 17.02 -1.19
N SER A 180 -10.95 16.79 -2.45
CA SER A 180 -11.92 15.77 -2.85
C SER A 180 -11.56 15.07 -4.15
N GLY A 181 -12.04 13.84 -4.29
CA GLY A 181 -11.84 13.00 -5.46
C GLY A 181 -12.07 11.52 -5.14
N PRO A 182 -11.69 10.60 -6.04
CA PRO A 182 -11.84 9.17 -5.79
C PRO A 182 -11.13 8.74 -4.49
N ALA A 183 -11.74 7.84 -3.72
CA ALA A 183 -11.19 7.31 -2.47
C ALA A 183 -9.79 6.71 -2.66
N GLU A 184 -9.58 6.06 -3.81
CA GLU A 184 -8.29 5.53 -4.23
C GLU A 184 -7.23 6.63 -4.41
N ALA A 185 -7.57 7.72 -5.09
CA ALA A 185 -6.67 8.84 -5.31
C ALA A 185 -6.30 9.52 -3.98
N LEU A 186 -7.28 9.69 -3.08
CA LEU A 186 -7.05 10.18 -1.72
C LEU A 186 -6.08 9.27 -0.97
N MET A 187 -6.31 7.96 -0.98
CA MET A 187 -5.42 6.98 -0.35
C MET A 187 -3.99 7.10 -0.89
N MET A 188 -3.83 7.14 -2.22
CA MET A 188 -2.52 7.22 -2.86
C MET A 188 -1.79 8.53 -2.56
N ALA A 189 -2.50 9.65 -2.58
CA ALA A 189 -1.91 10.95 -2.25
C ALA A 189 -1.49 11.01 -0.77
N LEU A 190 -2.30 10.49 0.15
CA LEU A 190 -1.99 10.37 1.58
C LEU A 190 -0.86 9.37 1.86
N ALA A 191 -0.69 8.37 1.01
CA ALA A 191 0.46 7.43 1.03
C ALA A 191 1.74 8.03 0.43
N GLY A 192 1.73 9.32 0.06
CA GLY A 192 2.90 10.02 -0.47
C GLY A 192 3.18 9.71 -1.93
N ARG A 193 2.16 9.45 -2.76
CA ARG A 193 2.30 9.27 -4.21
C ARG A 193 1.83 10.52 -4.94
N PRO A 194 2.75 11.41 -5.40
CA PRO A 194 2.37 12.69 -5.98
C PRO A 194 1.51 12.56 -7.23
N ALA A 195 1.69 11.49 -8.01
CA ALA A 195 0.91 11.23 -9.22
C ALA A 195 -0.61 11.26 -8.99
N ALA A 196 -1.08 10.82 -7.81
CA ALA A 196 -2.50 10.79 -7.49
C ALA A 196 -3.08 12.16 -7.11
N ARG A 197 -2.26 13.19 -6.87
CA ARG A 197 -2.75 14.53 -6.52
C ARG A 197 -3.46 15.22 -7.67
N ALA A 198 -3.06 14.92 -8.91
CA ALA A 198 -3.71 15.46 -10.10
C ALA A 198 -5.14 14.94 -10.28
N GLU A 199 -5.50 13.82 -9.64
CA GLU A 199 -6.86 13.27 -9.61
C GLU A 199 -7.75 13.92 -8.54
N LEU A 200 -7.19 14.85 -7.74
CA LEU A 200 -7.87 15.47 -6.60
C LEU A 200 -8.12 16.96 -6.85
N SER A 201 -9.36 17.39 -6.62
CA SER A 201 -9.65 18.80 -6.43
C SER A 201 -9.01 19.26 -5.12
N GLY A 202 -8.20 20.32 -5.16
CA GLY A 202 -7.44 20.82 -4.00
C GLY A 202 -6.26 19.94 -3.58
N GLY A 203 -5.77 19.04 -4.45
CA GLY A 203 -4.67 18.12 -4.13
C GLY A 203 -3.33 18.78 -3.76
N ASP A 204 -3.16 20.05 -4.09
CA ASP A 204 -2.04 20.92 -3.70
C ASP A 204 -2.05 21.29 -2.21
N ALA A 205 -3.23 21.27 -1.56
CA ALA A 205 -3.36 21.52 -0.13
C ALA A 205 -2.87 20.35 0.75
N LEU A 206 -2.63 19.16 0.17
CA LEU A 206 -2.08 18.02 0.91
C LEU A 206 -0.62 18.27 1.29
N PRO A 207 -0.18 17.94 2.51
CA PRO A 207 1.22 18.12 2.92
C PRO A 207 2.17 17.32 2.02
N GLY A 208 3.36 17.85 1.73
CA GLY A 208 4.41 17.13 1.00
C GLY A 208 4.76 15.80 1.69
N GLY A 209 5.01 14.77 0.87
CA GLY A 209 5.43 13.43 1.32
C GLY A 209 6.86 13.41 1.83
#